data_AF-A0AAN5C2M5-F1
#
_entry.id   AF-A0AAN5C2M5-F1
#
_cell.length_a   1.000
_cell.length_b   1.000
_cell.length_c   1.000
_cell.angle_alpha   90.00
_cell.angle_beta   90.00
_cell.angle_gamma   90.00
#
_symmetry.space_group_name_H-M   'P 1'
#
loop_
_entity.id
_entity.type
_entity.pdbx_description
1 polymer ?
#
loop_
_entity_poly.entity_id
_entity_poly.type
_entity_poly.pdbx_seq_one_letter_code
_entity_poly.pdbx_strand_id
1 'polypeptide(L)'
;MGRDFRSLHNPENKVADSFLAILEPTKEKMAFLAVNFALPQWFARRIPWRLNKVINDETGFLRDLCRDIVHEKRASITATKATAKELEADILGTMMLGGDFTDDELIDQMLTFLAAGFWGNDGEEFRPERWIDTDKNGQLVTNNTGGASTNFAQITFLHGQRSCIGKDFARAELRCAVAGVVGRFRFEMQNPKQKIHIAGAVTTKPVEGMHLRMSRVDDW
;
A
#
# COMPACT_ATOMS: atom_id res chain seq x y z
N MET A 1 -15.67 2.50 4.50
CA MET A 1 -16.20 3.48 3.53
C MET A 1 -17.71 3.35 3.30
N GLY A 2 -18.36 2.22 3.62
CA GLY A 2 -19.81 2.07 3.47
C GLY A 2 -20.36 2.12 2.03
N ARG A 3 -19.49 2.14 1.01
CA ARG A 3 -19.83 2.20 -0.42
C ARG A 3 -19.10 1.08 -1.16
N ASP A 4 -19.83 0.29 -1.93
CA ASP A 4 -19.28 -0.76 -2.78
C ASP A 4 -18.91 -0.17 -4.14
N PHE A 5 -17.61 -0.20 -4.46
CA PHE A 5 -17.07 0.32 -5.72
C PHE A 5 -17.17 -0.69 -6.88
N ARG A 6 -17.64 -1.93 -6.61
CA ARG A 6 -17.76 -3.04 -7.58
C ARG A 6 -16.49 -3.24 -8.41
N SER A 7 -15.34 -2.90 -7.85
CA SER A 7 -14.04 -2.86 -8.52
C SER A 7 -13.52 -4.24 -8.91
N LEU A 8 -14.04 -5.30 -8.28
CA LEU A 8 -13.70 -6.69 -8.59
C LEU A 8 -14.52 -7.28 -9.75
N HIS A 9 -15.61 -6.63 -10.17
CA HIS A 9 -16.60 -7.23 -11.09
C HIS A 9 -16.78 -6.43 -12.39
N ASN A 10 -16.17 -5.25 -12.49
CA ASN A 10 -16.27 -4.40 -13.67
C ASN A 10 -14.87 -4.16 -14.26
N PRO A 11 -14.53 -4.77 -15.42
CA PRO A 11 -13.23 -4.61 -16.07
C PRO A 11 -13.00 -3.20 -16.63
N GLU A 12 -14.05 -2.40 -16.86
CA GLU A 12 -13.94 -0.97 -17.16
C GLU A 12 -14.25 -0.16 -15.89
N ASN A 13 -13.21 0.17 -15.13
CA ASN A 13 -13.35 0.99 -13.94
C ASN A 13 -12.51 2.26 -14.08
N LYS A 14 -13.18 3.37 -14.40
CA LYS A 14 -12.57 4.72 -14.48
C LYS A 14 -11.75 5.10 -13.25
N VAL A 15 -12.05 4.55 -12.07
CA VAL A 15 -11.26 4.75 -10.84
C VAL A 15 -9.89 4.09 -10.96
N ALA A 16 -9.85 2.85 -11.46
CA ALA A 16 -8.60 2.13 -11.71
C ALA A 16 -7.81 2.75 -12.87
N ASP A 17 -8.50 3.13 -13.96
CA ASP A 17 -7.86 3.73 -15.15
C ASP A 17 -7.23 5.09 -14.83
N SER A 18 -7.93 5.93 -14.04
CA SER A 18 -7.41 7.22 -13.60
C SER A 18 -6.24 7.04 -12.61
N PHE A 19 -6.30 6.03 -11.75
CA PHE A 19 -5.17 5.69 -10.87
C PHE A 19 -3.93 5.27 -11.68
N LEU A 20 -4.10 4.49 -12.75
CA LEU A 20 -2.98 4.02 -13.56
C LEU A 20 -2.31 5.16 -14.35
N ALA A 21 -3.10 6.08 -14.93
CA ALA A 21 -2.58 7.23 -15.67
C ALA A 21 -1.68 8.16 -14.81
N ILE A 22 -2.05 8.33 -13.54
CA ILE A 22 -1.26 9.13 -12.58
C ILE A 22 0.09 8.47 -12.29
N LEU A 23 0.15 7.14 -12.32
CA LEU A 23 1.27 6.36 -11.79
C LEU A 23 2.23 5.82 -12.85
N GLU A 24 1.83 5.83 -14.12
CA GLU A 24 2.73 5.45 -15.21
C GLU A 24 3.90 6.45 -15.35
N PRO A 25 5.16 5.95 -15.43
CA PRO A 25 6.34 6.79 -15.54
C PRO A 25 6.51 7.32 -16.98
N THR A 26 6.04 8.54 -17.22
CA THR A 26 6.34 9.26 -18.48
C THR A 26 7.71 9.94 -18.43
N LYS A 27 8.32 10.19 -19.61
CA LYS A 27 9.65 10.85 -19.71
C LYS A 27 9.68 12.22 -19.01
N GLU A 28 8.54 12.93 -18.99
CA GLU A 28 8.40 14.19 -18.24
C GLU A 28 8.37 13.99 -16.72
N LYS A 29 7.69 12.96 -16.20
CA LYS A 29 7.68 12.62 -14.76
C LYS A 29 9.08 12.20 -14.27
N MET A 30 9.82 11.47 -15.11
CA MET A 30 11.21 11.08 -14.82
C MET A 30 12.17 12.29 -14.85
N ALA A 31 12.00 13.23 -15.79
CA ALA A 31 12.76 14.47 -15.82
C ALA A 31 12.47 15.36 -14.59
N PHE A 32 11.20 15.43 -14.17
CA PHE A 32 10.79 16.11 -12.93
C PHE A 32 11.47 15.52 -11.70
N LEU A 33 11.46 14.20 -11.57
CA LEU A 33 12.11 13.50 -10.47
C LEU A 33 13.62 13.77 -10.44
N ALA A 34 14.30 13.73 -11.60
CA ALA A 34 15.73 13.99 -11.71
C ALA A 34 16.10 15.41 -11.30
N VAL A 35 15.32 16.41 -11.72
CA VAL A 35 15.58 17.81 -11.35
C VAL A 35 15.29 18.08 -9.87
N ASN A 36 14.23 17.48 -9.32
CA ASN A 36 13.90 17.61 -7.90
C ASN A 36 14.92 16.92 -6.98
N PHE A 37 15.66 15.93 -7.52
CA PHE A 37 16.75 15.23 -6.84
C PHE A 37 18.09 15.98 -6.94
N ALA A 38 18.36 16.63 -8.08
CA ALA A 38 19.64 17.29 -8.33
C ALA A 38 19.68 18.77 -7.90
N LEU A 39 18.52 19.45 -7.82
CA LEU A 39 18.45 20.90 -7.57
C LEU A 39 17.74 21.23 -6.25
N PRO A 40 18.13 22.32 -5.57
CA PRO A 40 17.46 22.80 -4.36
C PRO A 40 15.94 23.02 -4.57
N GLN A 41 15.14 22.68 -3.57
CA GLN A 41 13.67 22.71 -3.62
C GLN A 41 13.06 24.07 -4.05
N TRP A 42 13.71 25.17 -3.71
CA TRP A 42 13.26 26.51 -4.11
C TRP A 42 13.43 26.76 -5.62
N PHE A 43 14.44 26.16 -6.23
CA PHE A 43 14.74 26.29 -7.66
C PHE A 43 13.88 25.32 -8.47
N ALA A 44 13.75 24.07 -8.02
CA ALA A 44 12.87 23.07 -8.63
C ALA A 44 11.41 23.55 -8.71
N ARG A 45 10.93 24.26 -7.68
CA ARG A 45 9.59 24.89 -7.63
C ARG A 45 9.41 26.11 -8.54
N ARG A 46 10.49 26.76 -8.98
CA ARG A 46 10.44 27.94 -9.85
C ARG A 46 10.36 27.57 -11.34
N ILE A 47 10.68 26.33 -11.68
CA ILE A 47 10.63 25.79 -13.04
C ILE A 47 9.15 25.54 -13.43
N PRO A 48 8.69 26.05 -14.59
CA PRO A 48 7.30 25.90 -15.01
C PRO A 48 7.07 24.52 -15.63
N TRP A 49 6.86 23.51 -14.80
CA TRP A 49 6.56 22.14 -15.25
C TRP A 49 5.12 22.02 -15.75
N ARG A 50 4.92 21.48 -16.95
CA ARG A 50 3.58 21.05 -17.43
C ARG A 50 2.95 19.94 -16.57
N LEU A 51 3.77 19.25 -15.78
CA LEU A 51 3.38 18.17 -14.88
C LEU A 51 2.47 18.59 -13.73
N ASN A 52 2.59 19.84 -13.25
CA ASN A 52 1.70 20.37 -12.21
C ASN A 52 0.24 20.44 -12.69
N LYS A 53 0.02 20.49 -14.01
CA LYS A 53 -1.32 20.49 -14.60
C LYS A 53 -1.91 19.08 -14.63
N VAL A 54 -1.14 18.08 -15.05
CA VAL A 54 -1.56 16.66 -15.11
C VAL A 54 -1.79 16.08 -13.72
N ILE A 55 -0.95 16.41 -12.73
CA ILE A 55 -1.14 15.98 -11.33
C ILE A 55 -2.40 16.65 -10.74
N ASN A 56 -2.71 17.90 -11.07
CA ASN A 56 -3.97 18.51 -10.62
C ASN A 56 -5.20 17.93 -11.35
N ASP A 57 -5.07 17.62 -12.65
CA ASP A 57 -6.21 17.20 -13.48
C ASP A 57 -6.57 15.70 -13.30
N GLU A 58 -5.59 14.81 -13.04
CA GLU A 58 -5.86 13.36 -12.89
C GLU A 58 -6.09 12.92 -11.44
N THR A 59 -5.36 13.49 -10.46
CA THR A 59 -5.67 13.27 -9.03
C THR A 59 -7.00 13.93 -8.63
N GLY A 60 -7.50 14.86 -9.47
CA GLY A 60 -8.78 15.54 -9.32
C GLY A 60 -9.93 14.55 -9.20
N PHE A 61 -10.09 13.59 -10.12
CA PHE A 61 -11.22 12.65 -10.08
C PHE A 61 -11.30 11.83 -8.78
N LEU A 62 -10.15 11.34 -8.29
CA LEU A 62 -10.08 10.53 -7.07
C LEU A 62 -10.25 11.37 -5.80
N ARG A 63 -9.67 12.58 -5.77
CA ARG A 63 -9.92 13.54 -4.70
C ARG A 63 -11.36 14.02 -4.71
N ASP A 64 -11.96 14.23 -5.88
CA ASP A 64 -13.36 14.64 -6.05
C ASP A 64 -14.30 13.51 -5.63
N LEU A 65 -14.01 12.26 -6.01
CA LEU A 65 -14.77 11.10 -5.54
C LEU A 65 -14.67 10.93 -4.01
N CYS A 66 -13.47 11.07 -3.44
CA CYS A 66 -13.29 11.03 -1.99
C CYS A 66 -13.97 12.22 -1.31
N ARG A 67 -13.91 13.42 -1.90
CA ARG A 67 -14.55 14.66 -1.44
C ARG A 67 -16.07 14.50 -1.44
N ASP A 68 -16.65 13.97 -2.51
CA ASP A 68 -18.07 13.69 -2.64
C ASP A 68 -18.52 12.68 -1.58
N ILE A 69 -17.73 11.63 -1.34
CA ILE A 69 -18.02 10.64 -0.28
C ILE A 69 -17.98 11.29 1.11
N VAL A 70 -16.97 12.14 1.40
CA VAL A 70 -16.89 12.86 2.69
C VAL A 70 -18.07 13.82 2.86
N HIS A 71 -18.43 14.58 1.82
CA HIS A 71 -19.54 15.53 1.87
C HIS A 71 -20.90 14.85 1.99
N GLU A 72 -21.16 13.79 1.23
CA GLU A 72 -22.40 13.00 1.29
C GLU A 72 -22.55 12.34 2.67
N LYS A 73 -21.45 11.83 3.23
CA LYS A 73 -21.45 11.31 4.60
C LYS A 73 -21.70 12.42 5.62
N ARG A 74 -21.05 13.58 5.53
CA ARG A 74 -21.27 14.71 6.44
C ARG A 74 -22.71 15.21 6.37
N ALA A 75 -23.29 15.26 5.18
CA ALA A 75 -24.68 15.65 4.96
C ALA A 75 -25.66 14.63 5.56
N SER A 76 -25.43 13.33 5.38
CA SER A 76 -26.28 12.27 5.97
C SER A 76 -26.19 12.22 7.50
N ILE A 77 -25.01 12.49 8.07
CA ILE A 77 -24.82 12.63 9.54
C ILE A 77 -25.65 13.81 10.07
N THR A 78 -25.60 14.96 9.37
CA THR A 78 -26.31 16.19 9.75
C THR A 78 -27.83 16.07 9.57
N ALA A 79 -28.29 15.42 8.49
CA ALA A 79 -29.69 15.26 8.16
C ALA A 79 -30.40 14.20 9.04
N THR A 80 -29.72 13.10 9.35
CA THR A 80 -30.34 11.95 10.04
C THR A 80 -30.26 12.05 11.56
N LYS A 81 -29.50 13.01 12.12
CA LYS A 81 -29.03 12.94 13.53
C LYS A 81 -28.54 11.53 13.86
N ALA A 82 -27.77 10.95 12.95
CA ALA A 82 -27.35 9.56 13.04
C ALA A 82 -26.72 9.31 14.41
N THR A 83 -27.22 8.29 15.10
CA THR A 83 -26.80 7.98 16.46
C THR A 83 -25.32 7.61 16.46
N ALA A 84 -24.56 7.95 17.52
CA ALA A 84 -23.12 7.63 17.61
C ALA A 84 -22.80 6.16 17.25
N LYS A 85 -23.72 5.25 17.58
CA LYS A 85 -23.68 3.82 17.29
C LYS A 85 -23.69 3.45 15.79
N GLU A 86 -24.28 4.28 14.92
CA GLU A 86 -24.30 4.09 13.47
C GLU A 86 -23.04 4.68 12.79
N LEU A 87 -22.42 5.70 13.39
CA LEU A 87 -21.14 6.24 12.92
C LEU A 87 -19.94 5.38 13.34
N GLU A 88 -20.02 4.69 14.48
CA GLU A 88 -19.02 3.71 14.93
C GLU A 88 -18.95 2.46 14.03
N ALA A 89 -19.96 2.22 13.18
CA ALA A 89 -20.00 1.06 12.29
C ALA A 89 -19.14 1.23 11.01
N ASP A 90 -18.60 2.42 10.73
CA ASP A 90 -17.77 2.69 9.55
C ASP A 90 -16.56 3.56 9.90
N ILE A 91 -15.37 3.18 9.42
CA ILE A 91 -14.07 3.81 9.70
C ILE A 91 -14.13 5.33 9.43
N LEU A 92 -14.76 5.74 8.34
CA LEU A 92 -14.89 7.16 7.98
C LEU A 92 -15.78 7.93 8.97
N GLY A 93 -16.87 7.32 9.45
CA GLY A 93 -17.77 7.94 10.43
C GLY A 93 -17.08 8.14 11.78
N THR A 94 -16.26 7.17 12.19
CA THR A 94 -15.46 7.27 13.42
C THR A 94 -14.43 8.40 13.34
N MET A 95 -13.73 8.53 12.21
CA MET A 95 -12.76 9.61 11.99
C MET A 95 -13.42 11.00 11.97
N MET A 96 -14.64 11.10 11.44
CA MET A 96 -15.40 12.35 11.43
C MET A 96 -15.93 12.75 12.82
N LEU A 97 -16.25 11.78 13.69
CA LEU A 97 -16.68 12.04 15.06
C LEU A 97 -15.55 12.52 15.96
N GLY A 98 -14.33 12.01 15.76
CA GLY A 98 -13.16 12.40 16.54
C GLY A 98 -12.85 13.89 16.41
N GLY A 99 -13.18 14.51 15.27
CA GLY A 99 -12.91 15.93 15.02
C GLY A 99 -11.42 16.27 14.83
N ASP A 100 -10.55 15.26 14.85
CA ASP A 100 -9.10 15.39 14.78
C ASP A 100 -8.57 15.70 13.38
N PHE A 101 -9.41 15.57 12.35
CA PHE A 101 -9.03 15.72 10.95
C PHE A 101 -9.91 16.74 10.23
N THR A 102 -9.26 17.61 9.45
CA THR A 102 -9.95 18.45 8.48
C THR A 102 -10.49 17.62 7.31
N ASP A 103 -11.47 18.14 6.57
CA ASP A 103 -12.07 17.40 5.44
C ASP A 103 -11.02 17.04 4.37
N ASP A 104 -10.00 17.87 4.14
CA ASP A 104 -8.91 17.55 3.21
C ASP A 104 -7.97 16.46 3.75
N GLU A 105 -7.74 16.39 5.06
CA GLU A 105 -6.97 15.31 5.69
C GLU A 105 -7.75 14.00 5.70
N LEU A 106 -9.08 14.04 5.87
CA LEU A 106 -9.94 12.87 5.73
C LEU A 106 -9.89 12.29 4.31
N ILE A 107 -9.91 13.17 3.30
CA ILE A 107 -9.76 12.79 1.88
C ILE A 107 -8.40 12.10 1.64
N ASP A 108 -7.32 12.63 2.21
CA ASP A 108 -5.98 12.06 2.06
C ASP A 108 -5.86 10.67 2.73
N GLN A 109 -6.49 10.47 3.88
CA GLN A 109 -6.56 9.15 4.54
C GLN A 109 -7.43 8.17 3.75
N MET A 110 -8.53 8.63 3.14
CA MET A 110 -9.41 7.81 2.30
C MET A 110 -8.73 7.27 1.05
N LEU A 111 -7.88 8.06 0.40
CA LEU A 111 -7.06 7.61 -0.73
C LEU A 111 -6.12 6.47 -0.32
N THR A 112 -5.62 6.51 0.92
CA THR A 112 -4.78 5.45 1.49
C THR A 112 -5.58 4.17 1.75
N PHE A 113 -6.83 4.28 2.22
CA PHE A 113 -7.71 3.11 2.44
C PHE A 113 -8.17 2.43 1.14
N LEU A 114 -8.38 3.19 0.06
CA LEU A 114 -8.69 2.64 -1.26
C LEU A 114 -7.53 1.81 -1.84
N ALA A 115 -6.31 1.98 -1.32
CA ALA A 115 -5.14 1.23 -1.76
C ALA A 115 -5.16 -0.25 -1.36
N ALA A 116 -6.02 -0.68 -0.43
CA ALA A 116 -6.12 -2.08 0.00
C ALA A 116 -6.59 -3.04 -1.13
N GLY A 117 -7.23 -2.53 -2.20
CA GLY A 117 -7.74 -3.34 -3.30
C GLY A 117 -6.71 -3.77 -4.36
N PHE A 118 -5.42 -3.47 -4.21
CA PHE A 118 -4.44 -3.64 -5.29
C PHE A 118 -3.84 -5.04 -5.44
N TRP A 119 -3.98 -5.93 -4.45
CA TRP A 119 -3.34 -7.24 -4.45
C TRP A 119 -4.16 -8.37 -5.09
N GLY A 120 -5.37 -8.07 -5.57
CA GLY A 120 -6.26 -9.07 -6.19
C GLY A 120 -6.88 -10.04 -5.18
N ASN A 121 -7.49 -11.11 -5.68
CA ASN A 121 -8.21 -12.09 -4.86
C ASN A 121 -7.29 -12.97 -4.01
N ASP A 122 -6.00 -13.04 -4.33
CA ASP A 122 -4.99 -13.87 -3.68
C ASP A 122 -4.05 -13.06 -2.76
N GLY A 123 -4.42 -11.82 -2.43
CA GLY A 123 -3.60 -10.93 -1.61
C GLY A 123 -3.31 -11.45 -0.19
N GLU A 124 -4.19 -12.30 0.34
CA GLU A 124 -4.06 -12.93 1.67
C GLU A 124 -3.20 -14.22 1.64
N GLU A 125 -2.84 -14.71 0.45
CA GLU A 125 -2.08 -15.95 0.31
C GLU A 125 -0.57 -15.69 0.40
N PHE A 126 0.14 -16.54 1.15
CA PHE A 126 1.61 -16.55 1.15
C PHE A 126 2.14 -17.16 -0.16
N ARG A 127 2.36 -16.31 -1.16
CA ARG A 127 2.88 -16.68 -2.50
C ARG A 127 4.15 -15.90 -2.85
N PRO A 128 5.34 -16.35 -2.43
CA PRO A 128 6.61 -15.68 -2.77
C PRO A 128 6.86 -15.54 -4.28
N GLU A 129 6.37 -16.49 -5.07
CA GLU A 129 6.54 -16.56 -6.52
C GLU A 129 5.81 -15.43 -7.26
N ARG A 130 4.90 -14.68 -6.60
CA ARG A 130 4.21 -13.54 -7.23
C ARG A 130 5.17 -12.48 -7.77
N TRP A 131 6.40 -12.46 -7.27
CA TRP A 131 7.48 -11.55 -7.66
C TRP A 131 8.38 -12.10 -8.78
N ILE A 132 8.02 -13.24 -9.37
CA ILE A 132 8.82 -13.94 -10.39
C ILE A 132 7.92 -14.22 -11.60
N ASP A 133 8.25 -13.63 -12.74
CA ASP A 133 7.61 -13.88 -14.02
C ASP A 133 8.47 -14.84 -14.87
N THR A 134 7.87 -15.36 -15.94
CA THR A 134 8.56 -16.12 -16.97
C THR A 134 8.69 -15.25 -18.22
N ASP A 135 9.91 -15.04 -18.70
CA ASP A 135 10.15 -14.29 -19.93
C ASP A 135 9.71 -15.08 -21.18
N LYS A 136 9.76 -14.42 -22.34
CA LYS A 136 9.40 -15.03 -23.64
C LYS A 136 10.23 -16.26 -24.03
N ASN A 137 11.38 -16.48 -23.37
CA ASN A 137 12.28 -17.60 -23.61
C ASN A 137 12.13 -18.70 -22.54
N GLY A 138 11.18 -18.57 -21.60
CA GLY A 138 10.99 -19.52 -20.51
C GLY A 138 11.90 -19.30 -19.30
N GLN A 139 12.67 -18.21 -19.23
CA GLN A 139 13.54 -17.91 -18.10
C GLN A 139 12.80 -17.14 -17.01
N LEU A 140 13.08 -17.50 -15.74
CA LEU A 140 12.53 -16.81 -14.58
C LEU A 140 13.19 -15.43 -14.43
N VAL A 141 12.37 -14.39 -14.34
CA VAL A 141 12.80 -13.00 -14.16
C VAL A 141 12.04 -12.35 -13.02
N THR A 142 12.71 -11.53 -12.21
CA THR A 142 12.06 -10.83 -11.10
C THR A 142 11.18 -9.71 -11.62
N ASN A 143 9.94 -9.64 -11.14
CA ASN A 143 9.06 -8.49 -11.32
C ASN A 143 9.09 -7.58 -10.08
N ASN A 144 8.69 -6.32 -10.24
CA ASN A 144 8.67 -5.33 -9.16
C ASN A 144 7.25 -4.99 -8.68
N THR A 145 6.25 -5.77 -9.08
CA THR A 145 4.83 -5.46 -8.84
C THR A 145 4.11 -6.52 -8.01
N GLY A 146 4.57 -7.78 -8.02
CA GLY A 146 3.95 -8.85 -7.24
C GLY A 146 2.55 -9.20 -7.72
N GLY A 147 2.21 -8.86 -8.97
CA GLY A 147 0.85 -8.94 -9.53
C GLY A 147 -0.05 -7.75 -9.20
N ALA A 148 0.41 -6.77 -8.44
CA ALA A 148 -0.36 -5.55 -8.19
C ALA A 148 -0.37 -4.63 -9.42
N SER A 149 -1.49 -3.94 -9.64
CA SER A 149 -1.64 -2.98 -10.73
C SER A 149 -0.82 -1.69 -10.55
N THR A 150 -0.26 -1.45 -9.35
CA THR A 150 0.43 -0.21 -9.01
C THR A 150 1.56 -0.42 -8.01
N ASN A 151 2.59 0.43 -8.09
CA ASN A 151 3.69 0.46 -7.12
C ASN A 151 3.27 1.00 -5.74
N PHE A 152 2.08 1.61 -5.61
CA PHE A 152 1.53 2.07 -4.34
C PHE A 152 0.87 0.95 -3.53
N ALA A 153 0.75 -0.25 -4.11
CA ALA A 153 0.31 -1.43 -3.39
C ALA A 153 1.31 -1.86 -2.29
N GLN A 154 2.59 -1.54 -2.47
CA GLN A 154 3.67 -2.00 -1.59
C GLN A 154 4.13 -0.91 -0.61
N ILE A 155 3.46 -0.81 0.53
CA ILE A 155 3.68 0.23 1.56
C ILE A 155 4.55 -0.23 2.75
N THR A 156 5.22 -1.39 2.67
CA THR A 156 6.06 -1.93 3.78
C THR A 156 7.09 -0.92 4.31
N PHE A 157 7.63 -0.08 3.43
CA PHE A 157 8.61 0.96 3.79
C PHE A 157 8.07 2.37 3.55
N LEU A 158 6.74 2.52 3.50
CA LEU A 158 6.02 3.73 3.07
C LEU A 158 6.46 4.17 1.65
N HIS A 159 6.02 5.34 1.23
CA HIS A 159 6.36 5.92 -0.08
C HIS A 159 6.71 7.41 0.04
N GLY A 160 7.40 7.96 -0.96
CA GLY A 160 7.70 9.39 -1.08
C GLY A 160 8.78 9.89 -0.11
N GLN A 161 8.72 11.18 0.23
CA GLN A 161 9.75 11.90 0.99
C GLN A 161 9.88 11.41 2.45
N ARG A 162 8.85 10.71 2.95
CA ARG A 162 8.81 10.11 4.28
C ARG A 162 8.92 8.58 4.24
N SER A 163 9.39 8.03 3.11
CA SER A 163 9.75 6.62 3.04
C SER A 163 10.86 6.29 4.03
N CYS A 164 10.90 5.04 4.46
CA CYS A 164 11.89 4.57 5.43
C CYS A 164 13.30 4.74 4.87
N ILE A 165 14.09 5.61 5.50
CA ILE A 165 15.51 5.82 5.14
C ILE A 165 16.35 4.54 5.31
N GLY A 166 15.91 3.62 6.18
CA GLY A 166 16.55 2.33 6.41
C GLY A 166 16.10 1.21 5.46
N LYS A 167 15.29 1.50 4.43
CA LYS A 167 14.70 0.49 3.53
C LYS A 167 15.75 -0.44 2.92
N ASP A 168 16.82 0.12 2.35
CA ASP A 168 17.81 -0.67 1.64
C ASP A 168 18.71 -1.46 2.60
N PHE A 169 19.01 -0.87 3.77
CA PHE A 169 19.70 -1.57 4.85
C PHE A 169 18.89 -2.77 5.35
N ALA A 170 17.62 -2.56 5.69
CA ALA A 170 16.72 -3.63 6.15
C ALA A 170 16.55 -4.73 5.11
N ARG A 171 16.48 -4.38 3.82
CA ARG A 171 16.43 -5.36 2.72
C ARG A 171 17.71 -6.18 2.61
N ALA A 172 18.87 -5.54 2.71
CA ALA A 172 20.15 -6.23 2.67
C ALA A 172 20.32 -7.17 3.87
N GLU A 173 20.03 -6.68 5.08
CA GLU A 173 20.06 -7.48 6.30
C GLU A 173 19.12 -8.68 6.23
N LEU A 174 17.87 -8.46 5.79
CA LEU A 174 16.90 -9.55 5.64
C LEU A 174 17.35 -10.60 4.62
N ARG A 175 17.97 -10.20 3.50
CA ARG A 175 18.52 -11.14 2.51
C ARG A 175 19.64 -12.00 3.12
N CYS A 176 20.56 -11.38 3.84
CA CYS A 176 21.64 -12.09 4.53
C CYS A 176 21.09 -13.04 5.61
N ALA A 177 20.13 -12.57 6.41
CA ALA A 177 19.50 -13.37 7.45
C ALA A 177 18.76 -14.59 6.85
N VAL A 178 17.92 -14.38 5.84
CA VAL A 178 17.19 -15.46 5.16
C VAL A 178 18.15 -16.46 4.54
N ALA A 179 19.17 -16.01 3.79
CA ALA A 179 20.17 -16.90 3.23
C ALA A 179 20.87 -17.72 4.32
N GLY A 180 21.42 -17.05 5.35
CA GLY A 180 22.11 -17.66 6.48
C GLY A 180 21.28 -18.69 7.26
N VAL A 181 20.00 -18.39 7.47
CA VAL A 181 19.11 -19.17 8.33
C VAL A 181 18.47 -20.32 7.54
N VAL A 182 17.89 -20.03 6.37
CA VAL A 182 17.19 -21.03 5.53
C VAL A 182 18.15 -22.00 4.87
N GLY A 183 19.34 -21.55 4.48
CA GLY A 183 20.33 -22.44 3.90
C GLY A 183 20.93 -23.41 4.93
N ARG A 184 21.15 -22.95 6.17
CA ARG A 184 21.88 -23.72 7.18
C ARG A 184 21.01 -24.65 8.00
N PHE A 185 19.71 -24.40 8.09
CA PHE A 185 18.83 -25.09 9.01
C PHE A 185 17.53 -25.55 8.34
N ARG A 186 17.05 -26.72 8.76
CA ARG A 186 15.68 -27.18 8.56
C ARG A 186 14.84 -26.72 9.75
N PHE A 187 13.66 -26.18 9.48
CA PHE A 187 12.73 -25.65 10.49
C PHE A 187 11.51 -26.54 10.63
N GLU A 188 11.14 -26.80 11.88
CA GLU A 188 9.89 -27.47 12.23
C GLU A 188 9.27 -26.75 13.42
N MET A 189 7.94 -26.71 13.51
CA MET A 189 7.27 -26.23 14.71
C MET A 189 7.66 -27.13 15.89
N GLN A 190 8.14 -26.54 16.99
CA GLN A 190 8.47 -27.32 18.19
C GLN A 190 7.22 -28.06 18.71
N ASN A 191 6.05 -27.41 18.62
CA ASN A 191 4.75 -28.02 18.85
C ASN A 191 3.89 -27.88 17.57
N PRO A 192 3.68 -28.97 16.80
CA PRO A 192 2.87 -28.94 15.58
C PRO A 192 1.40 -28.54 15.79
N LYS A 193 0.90 -28.62 17.03
CA LYS A 193 -0.47 -28.25 17.39
C LYS A 193 -0.59 -26.82 17.91
N GLN A 194 0.51 -26.07 18.01
CA GLN A 194 0.47 -24.68 18.44
C GLN A 194 -0.36 -23.87 17.45
N LYS A 195 -1.42 -23.21 17.96
CA LYS A 195 -2.16 -22.21 17.20
C LYS A 195 -1.46 -20.87 17.38
N ILE A 196 -1.13 -20.20 16.28
CA ILE A 196 -0.48 -18.90 16.30
C ILE A 196 -1.54 -17.81 16.43
N HIS A 197 -1.52 -17.07 17.53
CA HIS A 197 -2.31 -15.87 17.69
C HIS A 197 -1.44 -14.65 17.41
N ILE A 198 -1.81 -13.87 16.40
CA ILE A 198 -1.09 -12.66 16.03
C ILE A 198 -1.72 -11.48 16.78
N ALA A 199 -0.90 -10.68 17.45
CA ALA A 199 -1.33 -9.42 18.05
C ALA A 199 -0.26 -8.34 17.91
N GLY A 200 -0.63 -7.10 18.20
CA GLY A 200 0.23 -5.92 18.12
C GLY A 200 -0.31 -4.88 17.16
N ALA A 201 -0.33 -3.62 17.61
CA ALA A 201 -0.91 -2.51 16.85
C ALA A 201 0.09 -1.85 15.88
N VAL A 202 1.39 -1.85 16.22
CA VAL A 202 2.45 -1.22 15.42
C VAL A 202 3.34 -2.27 14.77
N THR A 203 3.79 -3.26 15.55
CA THR A 203 4.50 -4.43 15.05
C THR A 203 3.69 -5.66 15.40
N THR A 204 3.22 -6.38 14.39
CA THR A 204 2.52 -7.65 14.57
C THR A 204 3.52 -8.75 14.97
N LYS A 205 3.14 -9.56 15.96
CA LYS A 205 3.94 -10.70 16.42
C LYS A 205 3.05 -11.81 16.97
N PRO A 206 3.52 -13.07 16.98
CA PRO A 206 2.89 -14.14 17.74
C PRO A 206 2.87 -13.80 19.24
N VAL A 207 1.70 -13.86 19.88
CA VAL A 207 1.51 -13.52 21.30
C VAL A 207 2.35 -14.43 22.19
N GLU A 208 2.30 -15.73 21.93
CA GLU A 208 2.98 -16.77 22.69
C GLU A 208 4.39 -17.07 22.15
N GLY A 209 4.88 -16.27 21.20
CA GLY A 209 6.06 -16.58 20.41
C GLY A 209 5.80 -17.71 19.39
N MET A 210 6.79 -17.96 18.54
CA MET A 210 6.77 -19.06 17.57
C MET A 210 8.01 -19.91 17.79
N HIS A 211 7.85 -21.00 18.54
CA HIS A 211 8.96 -21.86 18.92
C HIS A 211 9.24 -22.89 17.82
N LEU A 212 10.47 -22.87 17.32
CA LEU A 212 10.92 -23.73 16.24
C LEU A 212 12.00 -24.70 16.73
N ARG A 213 11.94 -25.93 16.24
CA ARG A 213 13.07 -26.86 16.24
C ARG A 213 13.88 -26.58 14.98
N MET A 214 15.17 -26.31 15.16
CA MET A 214 16.11 -26.07 14.07
C MET A 214 17.16 -27.17 14.06
N SER A 215 17.30 -27.85 12.92
CA SER A 215 18.32 -28.87 12.71
C SER A 215 19.25 -28.42 11.59
N ARG A 216 20.56 -28.53 11.80
CA ARG A 216 21.54 -28.12 10.78
C ARG A 216 21.43 -29.03 9.56
N VAL A 217 21.52 -28.42 8.38
CA VAL A 217 21.62 -29.12 7.08
C VAL A 217 23.08 -29.14 6.68
N ASP A 218 23.58 -30.31 6.28
CA ASP A 218 25.00 -30.54 6.02
C ASP A 218 25.43 -30.06 4.62
N ASP A 219 24.49 -29.96 3.67
CA ASP A 219 24.75 -29.76 2.23
C ASP A 219 24.58 -28.31 1.73
N TRP A 220 24.84 -27.31 2.59
CA TRP A 220 24.77 -25.88 2.22
C TRP A 220 26.06 -25.12 2.45
#